data_AF-A0A969GDV6-F1
#
_entry.id   AF-A0A969GDV6-F1
#
_cell.length_a   1.000
_cell.length_b   1.000
_cell.length_c   1.000
_cell.angle_alpha   90.00
_cell.angle_beta   90.00
_cell.angle_gamma   90.00
#
_symmetry.space_group_name_H-M   'P 1'
#
loop_
_entity.id
_entity.type
_entity.pdbx_description
1 polymer ?
#
loop_
_entity_poly.entity_id
_entity_poly.type
_entity_poly.pdbx_seq_one_letter_code
_entity_poly.pdbx_strand_id
1 'polypeptide(L)'
;MTGPLAREDIFIYEQGEGTSPTALLESFKTTERAVLLGTRSFWEGVDVPGDSLSVVVITKLPFEVPSDPIISARSELYEDSFHEYYLPEAILKFRQGFGRLIRTASDRGVVAILDRRVLTKQYGRLFLESLPPCTARQGAVAGLAKMSGEWLGM
;
A
#
# COMPACT_ATOMS: atom_id res chain seq x y z
N MET A 1 19.28 -16.23 -3.57
CA MET A 1 17.88 -15.82 -3.83
C MET A 1 17.50 -16.35 -5.21
N THR A 2 16.69 -17.39 -5.29
CA THR A 2 16.22 -17.98 -6.56
C THR A 2 14.72 -17.70 -6.68
N GLY A 3 14.33 -16.88 -7.64
CA GLY A 3 12.93 -16.51 -7.87
C GLY A 3 12.76 -15.74 -9.17
N PRO A 4 11.52 -15.55 -9.67
CA PRO A 4 11.25 -14.81 -10.90
C PRO A 4 11.87 -13.41 -10.93
N LEU A 5 11.85 -12.68 -9.82
CA LEU A 5 12.40 -11.32 -9.73
C LEU A 5 13.94 -11.31 -9.75
N ALA A 6 14.59 -12.29 -9.12
CA ALA A 6 16.05 -12.40 -9.12
C ALA A 6 16.61 -12.70 -10.52
N ARG A 7 15.83 -13.32 -11.42
CA ARG A 7 16.21 -13.53 -12.83
C ARG A 7 16.18 -12.25 -13.65
N GLU A 8 15.49 -11.22 -13.16
CA GLU A 8 15.34 -9.91 -13.80
C GLU A 8 16.21 -8.86 -13.09
N ASP A 9 17.21 -9.28 -12.29
CA ASP A 9 18.07 -8.41 -11.48
C ASP A 9 17.28 -7.44 -10.58
N ILE A 10 16.14 -7.91 -10.03
CA ILE A 10 15.33 -7.17 -9.06
C ILE A 10 15.63 -7.71 -7.66
N PHE A 11 16.17 -6.83 -6.82
CA PHE A 11 16.44 -7.11 -5.40
C PHE A 11 15.15 -7.09 -4.59
N ILE A 12 15.00 -8.04 -3.67
CA ILE A 12 13.86 -8.11 -2.77
C ILE A 12 14.34 -7.79 -1.37
N TYR A 13 13.76 -6.76 -0.78
CA TYR A 13 13.88 -6.43 0.62
C TYR A 13 12.64 -6.90 1.35
N GLU A 14 12.82 -7.69 2.40
CA GLU A 14 11.74 -8.13 3.29
C GLU A 14 12.07 -7.77 4.72
N GLN A 15 11.03 -7.52 5.51
CA GLN A 15 11.21 -7.29 6.93
C GLN A 15 11.49 -8.63 7.63
N GLY A 16 12.72 -8.83 8.09
CA GLY A 16 13.14 -9.98 8.90
C GLY A 16 13.50 -9.59 10.34
N GLU A 17 13.67 -10.59 11.20
CA GLU A 17 14.13 -10.40 12.57
C GLU A 17 15.52 -9.72 12.59
N GLY A 18 15.68 -8.69 13.43
CA GLY A 18 16.95 -7.99 13.63
C GLY A 18 17.28 -6.86 12.64
N THR A 19 16.48 -6.65 11.59
CA THR A 19 16.73 -5.56 10.64
C THR A 19 15.96 -4.29 11.03
N SER A 20 16.69 -3.19 11.25
CA SER A 20 16.07 -1.87 11.49
C SER A 20 15.26 -1.45 10.26
N PRO A 21 13.98 -1.06 10.41
CA PRO A 21 13.16 -0.54 9.31
C PRO A 21 13.83 0.62 8.56
N THR A 22 14.57 1.47 9.27
CA THR A 22 15.32 2.58 8.69
C THR A 22 16.45 2.08 7.79
N ALA A 23 17.25 1.10 8.24
CA ALA A 23 18.34 0.56 7.45
C ALA A 23 17.85 -0.18 6.19
N LEU A 24 16.71 -0.88 6.32
CA LEU A 24 16.05 -1.56 5.21
C LEU A 24 15.61 -0.56 4.14
N LEU A 25 15.02 0.55 4.56
CA LEU A 25 14.62 1.63 3.67
C LEU A 25 15.80 2.27 2.95
N GLU A 26 16.89 2.60 3.65
CA GLU A 26 18.07 3.21 3.02
C GLU A 26 18.69 2.28 1.98
N SER A 27 18.75 0.98 2.27
CA SER A 27 19.22 -0.03 1.31
C SER A 27 18.31 -0.11 0.07
N PHE A 28 17.00 -0.08 0.27
CA PHE A 28 16.02 -0.06 -0.81
C PHE A 28 16.15 1.19 -1.69
N LYS A 29 16.32 2.38 -1.12
CA LYS A 29 16.44 3.65 -1.87
C LYS A 29 17.68 3.73 -2.75
N THR A 30 18.77 3.12 -2.30
CA THR A 30 20.06 3.14 -3.02
C THR A 30 20.16 2.05 -4.08
N THR A 31 19.14 1.19 -4.19
CA THR A 31 19.09 0.07 -5.14
C THR A 31 18.15 0.39 -6.29
N GLU A 32 18.68 0.51 -7.50
CA GLU A 32 17.94 0.93 -8.70
C GLU A 32 16.75 0.02 -9.05
N ARG A 33 16.93 -1.30 -8.96
CA ARG A 33 15.90 -2.30 -9.26
C ARG A 33 15.58 -3.08 -7.99
N ALA A 34 14.67 -2.55 -7.19
CA ALA A 34 14.29 -3.19 -5.93
C ALA A 34 12.78 -3.22 -5.71
N VAL A 35 12.35 -4.22 -4.93
CA VAL A 35 11.01 -4.35 -4.37
C VAL A 35 11.13 -4.48 -2.86
N LEU A 36 10.40 -3.64 -2.14
CA LEU A 36 10.28 -3.73 -0.69
C LEU A 36 8.95 -4.36 -0.32
N LEU A 37 9.00 -5.52 0.33
CA LEU A 37 7.83 -6.21 0.85
C LEU A 37 7.54 -5.70 2.26
N GLY A 38 6.56 -4.80 2.34
CA GLY A 38 6.06 -4.27 3.61
C GLY A 38 4.90 -5.09 4.18
N THR A 39 4.93 -5.32 5.50
CA THR A 39 3.79 -5.86 6.27
C THR A 39 3.06 -4.72 7.01
N ARG A 40 2.24 -5.03 8.03
CA ARG A 40 1.47 -4.01 8.79
C ARG A 40 2.33 -2.88 9.37
N SER A 41 3.56 -3.19 9.80
CA SER A 41 4.54 -2.23 10.31
C SER A 41 4.86 -1.08 9.32
N PHE A 42 4.80 -1.38 8.02
CA PHE A 42 4.93 -0.41 6.94
C PHE A 42 3.68 0.43 6.73
N TRP A 43 2.67 0.37 7.61
CA TRP A 43 1.59 1.34 7.66
C TRP A 43 1.76 2.31 8.83
N GLU A 44 2.36 1.85 9.94
CA GLU A 44 2.22 2.51 11.26
C GLU A 44 3.36 3.46 11.67
N GLY A 45 4.48 3.56 10.96
CA GLY A 45 5.53 4.50 11.40
C GLY A 45 6.81 4.57 10.58
N VAL A 46 6.78 4.08 9.34
CA VAL A 46 7.98 4.03 8.50
C VAL A 46 7.88 5.15 7.48
N ASP A 47 8.57 6.25 7.74
CA ASP A 47 8.67 7.33 6.77
C ASP A 47 9.51 6.87 5.58
N VAL A 48 8.96 6.90 4.36
CA VAL A 48 9.69 6.52 3.13
C VAL A 48 10.03 7.80 2.34
N PRO A 49 11.07 8.57 2.73
CA PRO A 49 11.48 9.74 1.96
C PRO A 49 12.32 9.33 0.75
N GLY A 50 11.88 9.68 -0.45
CA GLY A 50 12.69 9.58 -1.66
C GLY A 50 11.88 9.76 -2.94
N ASP A 51 12.42 10.53 -3.87
CA ASP A 51 11.88 10.78 -5.23
C ASP A 51 11.78 9.49 -6.08
N SER A 52 12.41 8.40 -5.62
CA SER A 52 12.52 7.12 -6.30
C SER A 52 11.33 6.17 -6.08
N LEU A 53 10.36 6.51 -5.22
CA LEU A 53 9.19 5.65 -5.02
C LEU A 53 8.11 5.91 -6.09
N SER A 54 8.25 5.30 -7.26
CA SER A 54 7.30 5.51 -8.36
C SER A 54 6.03 4.65 -8.28
N VAL A 55 6.04 3.56 -7.51
CA VAL A 55 4.92 2.60 -7.46
C VAL A 55 4.69 2.06 -6.05
N VAL A 56 3.45 2.13 -5.58
CA VAL A 56 2.97 1.45 -4.37
C VAL A 56 1.93 0.41 -4.79
N VAL A 57 2.05 -0.81 -4.27
CA VAL A 57 1.11 -1.90 -4.54
C VAL A 57 0.38 -2.29 -3.25
N ILE A 58 -0.93 -2.10 -3.24
CA ILE A 58 -1.83 -2.50 -2.14
C ILE A 58 -2.49 -3.80 -2.54
N THR A 59 -1.98 -4.92 -2.00
CA THR A 59 -2.49 -6.25 -2.32
C THR A 59 -3.86 -6.55 -1.71
N LYS A 60 -4.15 -5.93 -0.55
CA LYS A 60 -5.40 -6.12 0.20
C LYS A 60 -5.76 -4.84 0.96
N LEU A 61 -7.06 -4.52 1.05
CA LEU A 61 -7.53 -3.42 1.90
C LEU A 61 -7.14 -3.68 3.38
N PRO A 62 -6.62 -2.65 4.09
CA PRO A 62 -5.97 -2.81 5.38
C PRO A 62 -6.98 -2.89 6.54
N PHE A 63 -7.89 -3.87 6.47
CA PHE A 63 -8.79 -4.17 7.57
C PHE A 63 -8.05 -4.85 8.74
N GLU A 64 -8.52 -4.56 9.94
CA GLU A 64 -8.04 -5.21 11.16
C GLU A 64 -8.40 -6.69 11.21
N VAL A 65 -7.65 -7.45 12.03
CA VAL A 65 -7.98 -8.85 12.28
C VAL A 65 -9.01 -8.88 13.42
N PRO A 66 -10.24 -9.37 13.20
CA PRO A 66 -11.26 -9.38 14.25
C PRO A 66 -10.89 -10.27 15.45
N SER A 67 -10.04 -11.28 15.25
CA SER A 67 -9.57 -12.17 16.32
C SER A 67 -8.49 -11.56 17.20
N ASP A 68 -8.00 -10.35 16.90
CA ASP A 68 -7.10 -9.65 17.80
C ASP A 68 -7.88 -9.21 19.06
N PRO A 69 -7.43 -9.54 20.28
CA PRO A 69 -8.19 -9.26 21.50
C PRO A 69 -8.49 -7.77 21.72
N ILE A 70 -7.57 -6.88 21.35
CA ILE A 70 -7.74 -5.43 21.51
C ILE A 70 -8.77 -4.93 20.50
N ILE A 71 -8.68 -5.41 19.26
CA ILE A 71 -9.64 -5.06 18.19
C ILE A 71 -11.04 -5.58 18.54
N SER A 72 -11.17 -6.82 19.02
CA SER A 72 -12.44 -7.41 19.44
C SER A 72 -13.08 -6.57 20.55
N ALA A 73 -12.34 -6.30 21.63
CA ALA A 73 -12.84 -5.53 22.76
C ALA A 73 -13.26 -4.10 22.37
N ARG A 74 -12.56 -3.46 21.44
CA ARG A 74 -12.95 -2.13 20.91
C ARG A 74 -14.19 -2.23 20.03
N SER A 75 -14.30 -3.28 19.21
CA SER A 75 -15.44 -3.45 18.30
C SER A 75 -16.76 -3.68 19.04
N GLU A 76 -16.73 -4.26 20.24
CA GLU A 76 -17.90 -4.47 21.11
C GLU A 76 -18.53 -3.16 21.63
N LEU A 77 -17.83 -2.04 21.51
CA LEU A 77 -18.32 -0.71 21.93
C LEU A 77 -19.30 -0.08 20.92
N TYR A 78 -19.52 -0.71 19.77
CA TYR A 78 -20.30 -0.17 18.66
C TYR A 78 -21.42 -1.14 18.25
N GLU A 79 -22.61 -0.62 17.92
CA GLU A 79 -23.73 -1.44 17.43
C GLU A 79 -23.45 -1.97 16.02
N ASP A 80 -22.97 -1.12 15.11
CA ASP A 80 -22.44 -1.52 13.80
C ASP A 80 -20.92 -1.34 13.75
N SER A 81 -20.22 -2.27 14.41
CA SER A 81 -18.75 -2.25 14.48
C SER A 81 -18.08 -2.22 13.10
N PHE A 82 -18.71 -2.73 12.05
CA PHE A 82 -18.13 -2.68 10.71
C PHE A 82 -18.07 -1.24 10.19
N HIS A 83 -19.19 -0.52 10.19
CA HIS A 83 -19.26 0.83 9.64
C HIS A 83 -18.71 1.89 10.59
N GLU A 84 -18.81 1.66 11.91
CA GLU A 84 -18.42 2.65 12.92
C GLU A 84 -16.96 2.51 13.38
N TYR A 85 -16.34 1.33 13.20
CA TYR A 85 -14.98 1.08 13.66
C TYR A 85 -14.07 0.52 12.56
N TYR A 86 -14.35 -0.68 12.05
CA TYR A 86 -13.44 -1.37 11.12
C TYR A 86 -13.20 -0.60 9.81
N LEU A 87 -14.25 -0.04 9.23
CA LEU A 87 -14.17 0.68 7.96
C LEU A 87 -13.45 2.03 8.09
N PRO A 88 -13.78 2.91 9.08
CA PRO A 88 -13.01 4.13 9.34
C PRO A 88 -11.53 3.87 9.59
N GLU A 89 -11.18 2.88 10.42
CA GLU A 89 -9.79 2.51 10.70
C GLU A 89 -9.06 2.05 9.43
N ALA A 90 -9.71 1.20 8.63
CA ALA A 90 -9.13 0.74 7.37
C ALA A 90 -8.94 1.89 6.36
N ILE A 91 -9.87 2.84 6.27
CA ILE A 91 -9.75 4.03 5.42
C ILE A 91 -8.60 4.92 5.90
N LEU A 92 -8.46 5.13 7.22
CA LEU A 92 -7.37 5.91 7.79
C LEU A 92 -6.01 5.30 7.44
N LYS A 93 -5.82 3.99 7.65
CA LYS A 93 -4.60 3.28 7.26
C LYS A 93 -4.37 3.36 5.75
N PHE A 94 -5.41 3.15 4.95
CA PHE A 94 -5.33 3.25 3.49
C PHE A 94 -4.82 4.61 3.02
N ARG A 95 -5.37 5.71 3.56
CA ARG A 95 -4.92 7.08 3.27
C ARG A 95 -3.46 7.30 3.67
N GLN A 96 -3.03 6.78 4.82
CA GLN A 96 -1.64 6.89 5.27
C GLN A 96 -0.69 6.16 4.31
N GLY A 97 -1.04 4.96 3.83
CA GLY A 97 -0.22 4.26 2.84
C GLY A 97 -0.19 4.97 1.49
N PHE A 98 -1.32 5.56 1.07
CA PHE A 98 -1.36 6.38 -0.15
C PHE A 98 -0.44 7.61 -0.04
N GLY A 99 -0.47 8.31 1.10
CA GLY A 99 0.36 9.50 1.35
C GLY A 99 1.87 9.22 1.39
N ARG A 100 2.30 7.96 1.43
CA ARG A 100 3.71 7.59 1.28
C ARG A 100 4.22 7.72 -0.15
N LEU A 101 3.33 7.68 -1.15
CA LEU A 101 3.70 7.81 -2.56
C LEU A 101 3.82 9.28 -2.99
N ILE A 102 2.92 10.15 -2.51
CA ILE A 102 2.82 11.54 -2.97
C ILE A 102 3.12 12.46 -1.79
N ARG A 103 4.29 13.08 -1.82
CA ARG A 103 4.83 13.88 -0.72
C ARG A 103 4.94 15.36 -1.07
N THR A 104 5.26 15.65 -2.32
CA THR A 104 5.32 17.01 -2.88
C THR A 104 4.35 17.14 -4.06
N ALA A 105 4.02 18.38 -4.43
CA ALA A 105 3.12 18.66 -5.55
C ALA A 105 3.71 18.25 -6.92
N SER A 106 5.02 18.03 -7.01
CA SER A 106 5.72 17.58 -8.21
C SER A 106 5.85 16.06 -8.31
N ASP A 107 5.55 15.33 -7.24
CA ASP A 107 5.73 13.87 -7.23
C ASP A 107 4.74 13.21 -8.19
N ARG A 108 5.26 12.24 -8.96
CA ARG A 108 4.45 11.39 -9.85
C ARG A 108 4.66 9.94 -9.46
N GLY A 109 3.56 9.20 -9.36
CA GLY A 109 3.61 7.79 -9.05
C GLY A 109 2.32 7.06 -9.40
N VAL A 110 2.31 5.77 -9.13
CA VAL A 110 1.16 4.88 -9.30
C VAL A 110 0.86 4.17 -7.99
N VAL A 111 -0.40 4.22 -7.55
CA VAL A 111 -0.92 3.29 -6.53
C VAL A 111 -1.73 2.20 -7.23
N ALA A 112 -1.24 0.97 -7.20
CA ALA A 112 -1.94 -0.20 -7.73
C ALA A 112 -2.70 -0.91 -6.61
N ILE A 113 -4.04 -0.94 -6.69
CA ILE A 113 -4.90 -1.65 -5.73
C ILE A 113 -5.31 -2.98 -6.36
N LEU A 114 -4.90 -4.10 -5.76
CA LEU A 114 -5.18 -5.45 -6.27
C LEU A 114 -6.38 -6.12 -5.57
N ASP A 115 -7.04 -5.40 -4.67
CA ASP A 115 -8.22 -5.87 -3.94
C ASP A 115 -9.52 -5.48 -4.66
N ARG A 116 -10.21 -6.47 -5.26
CA ARG A 116 -11.47 -6.23 -5.97
C ARG A 116 -12.59 -5.68 -5.08
N ARG A 117 -12.48 -5.74 -3.75
CA ARG A 117 -13.51 -5.20 -2.84
C ARG A 117 -13.67 -3.69 -3.01
N VAL A 118 -12.63 -2.98 -3.43
CA VAL A 118 -12.71 -1.54 -3.72
C VAL A 118 -13.72 -1.22 -4.83
N LEU A 119 -13.98 -2.16 -5.73
CA LEU A 119 -14.94 -2.01 -6.84
C LEU A 119 -16.26 -2.76 -6.60
N THR A 120 -16.21 -3.89 -5.90
CA THR A 120 -17.36 -4.82 -5.80
C THR A 120 -18.19 -4.64 -4.52
N LYS A 121 -17.66 -4.00 -3.48
CA LYS A 121 -18.38 -3.76 -2.22
C LYS A 121 -18.86 -2.33 -2.15
N GLN A 122 -20.03 -2.12 -1.55
CA GLN A 122 -20.63 -0.78 -1.40
C GLN A 122 -19.69 0.20 -0.68
N TYR A 123 -19.01 -0.27 0.38
CA TYR A 123 -18.02 0.54 1.10
C TYR A 123 -16.76 0.85 0.28
N GLY A 124 -16.52 0.14 -0.82
CA GLY A 124 -15.31 0.29 -1.65
C GLY A 124 -15.15 1.72 -2.18
N ARG A 125 -16.28 2.38 -2.51
CA ARG A 125 -16.26 3.79 -2.95
C ARG A 125 -15.64 4.71 -1.90
N LEU A 126 -15.85 4.42 -0.61
CA LEU A 126 -15.40 5.29 0.48
C LEU A 126 -13.86 5.30 0.55
N PHE A 127 -13.19 4.20 0.18
CA PHE A 127 -11.73 4.20 0.04
C PHE A 127 -11.29 5.16 -1.08
N LEU A 128 -11.92 5.11 -2.25
CA LEU A 128 -11.55 5.94 -3.40
C LEU A 128 -11.88 7.42 -3.16
N GLU A 129 -13.05 7.72 -2.60
CA GLU A 129 -13.51 9.07 -2.23
C GLU A 129 -12.63 9.65 -1.10
N SER A 130 -12.00 8.80 -0.30
CA SER A 130 -11.04 9.25 0.72
C SER A 130 -9.69 9.68 0.13
N LEU A 131 -9.43 9.54 -1.16
CA LEU A 131 -8.15 9.96 -1.76
C LEU A 131 -8.22 11.40 -2.29
N PRO A 132 -7.09 12.11 -2.40
CA PRO A 132 -7.04 13.35 -3.17
C PRO A 132 -7.39 13.07 -4.65
N PRO A 133 -7.84 14.09 -5.41
CA PRO A 133 -8.13 13.94 -6.83
C PRO A 133 -6.94 13.33 -7.58
N CYS A 134 -7.18 12.19 -8.22
CA CYS A 134 -6.15 11.44 -8.95
C CYS A 134 -6.73 10.85 -10.24
N THR A 135 -5.85 10.50 -11.19
CA THR A 135 -6.28 9.77 -12.39
C THR A 135 -6.53 8.31 -12.00
N ALA A 136 -7.79 7.88 -12.05
CA ALA A 136 -8.17 6.51 -11.79
C ALA A 136 -8.28 5.71 -13.10
N ARG A 137 -7.72 4.50 -13.13
CA ARG A 137 -7.87 3.53 -14.23
C ARG A 137 -8.17 2.15 -13.66
N GLN A 138 -9.01 1.39 -14.36
CA GLN A 138 -9.33 0.01 -14.04
C GLN A 138 -8.91 -0.90 -15.19
N GLY A 139 -8.30 -2.04 -14.88
CA GLY A 139 -7.90 -3.02 -15.89
C GLY A 139 -7.50 -4.35 -15.28
N ALA A 140 -7.18 -5.32 -16.15
CA ALA A 140 -6.62 -6.59 -15.72
C ALA A 140 -5.19 -6.42 -15.20
N VAL A 141 -4.78 -7.25 -14.23
CA VAL A 141 -3.41 -7.24 -13.67
C VAL A 141 -2.35 -7.41 -14.75
N ALA A 142 -2.63 -8.21 -15.80
CA ALA A 142 -1.74 -8.38 -16.95
C ALA A 142 -1.43 -7.07 -17.69
N GLY A 143 -2.32 -6.08 -17.63
CA GLY A 143 -2.11 -4.75 -18.24
C GLY A 143 -1.46 -3.74 -17.31
N LEU A 144 -1.26 -4.06 -16.02
CA LEU A 144 -0.82 -3.10 -15.01
C LEU A 144 0.54 -2.47 -15.36
N ALA A 145 1.53 -3.28 -15.73
CA ALA A 145 2.86 -2.79 -16.07
C ALA A 145 2.82 -1.79 -17.24
N LYS A 146 2.07 -2.11 -18.30
CA LYS A 146 1.89 -1.22 -19.46
C LYS A 146 1.22 0.09 -19.07
N MET A 147 0.11 0.03 -18.33
CA MET A 147 -0.62 1.23 -17.90
C MET A 147 0.23 2.13 -16.99
N SER A 148 1.01 1.54 -16.09
CA SER A 148 1.92 2.28 -15.21
C SER A 148 3.04 2.96 -16.01
N GLY A 149 3.65 2.27 -16.98
CA GLY A 149 4.69 2.85 -17.84
C GLY A 149 4.17 4.04 -18.66
N GLU A 150 3.00 3.89 -19.29
CA GLU A 150 2.33 4.98 -20.03
C GLU A 150 2.06 6.19 -19.13
N TRP A 151 1.65 5.99 -17.88
CA TRP A 151 1.39 7.07 -16.92
C TRP A 151 2.66 7.77 -16.44
N LEU A 152 3.73 7.01 -16.21
CA LEU A 152 5.02 7.53 -15.75
C LEU A 152 5.83 8.19 -16.89
N GLY A 153 5.52 7.87 -18.14
CA GLY A 153 6.26 8.36 -19.32
C GLY A 153 7.54 7.56 -19.56
N MET A 154 7.51 6.27 -19.25
CA MET A 154 8.59 5.29 -19.44
C MET A 154 8.35 4.42 -20.67
#